data_AF-A0A924G9B0-F1
#
_entry.id   AF-A0A924G9B0-F1
#
_cell.length_a   1.000
_cell.length_b   1.000
_cell.length_c   1.000
_cell.angle_alpha   90.00
_cell.angle_beta   90.00
_cell.angle_gamma   90.00
#
_symmetry.space_group_name_H-M   'P 1'
#
loop_
_entity.id
_entity.type
_entity.pdbx_description
1 polymer ?
#
loop_
_entity_poly.entity_id
_entity_poly.type
_entity_poly.pdbx_seq_one_letter_code
_entity_poly.pdbx_strand_id
1 'polypeptide(L)'
;SGASSMLWATFGMTIPAFVLVAYGALLAASDPDIAAGFARQPLETLAGMLPSWYPVPLILATALSLLSGVVLTLYSGGLALQSAGIMLPRPWSTVVVGLLLAVTAVILVFTLTDGIGAVFRDLATTLAVPTASWVGIFSSEVMIRNRRFESESLLTRGGVYPDVRWGNLIGLVIITVIGFSLTTAAVDWLSWQGYGFALLGVNPGSDLAGTDVGVLVALALGLLLPLVTAIPAIRRQEAARV
;
A
#
# COMPACT_ATOMS: atom_id res chain seq x y z
N SER A 1 -14.81 -20.17 -3.97
CA SER A 1 -13.82 -20.24 -5.07
C SER A 1 -12.89 -19.02 -4.98
N GLY A 2 -11.68 -19.08 -5.53
CA GLY A 2 -10.75 -17.94 -5.50
C GLY A 2 -11.32 -16.67 -6.14
N ALA A 3 -12.07 -16.82 -7.24
CA ALA A 3 -12.75 -15.70 -7.90
C ALA A 3 -13.79 -15.02 -6.99
N SER A 4 -14.58 -15.79 -6.24
CA SER A 4 -15.55 -15.22 -5.28
C SER A 4 -14.85 -14.48 -4.14
N SER A 5 -13.78 -15.04 -3.57
CA SER A 5 -12.99 -14.36 -2.54
C SER A 5 -12.37 -13.05 -3.04
N MET A 6 -11.90 -13.03 -4.29
CA MET A 6 -11.37 -11.81 -4.93
C MET A 6 -12.45 -10.73 -5.08
N LEU A 7 -13.64 -11.10 -5.57
CA LEU A 7 -14.75 -10.16 -5.73
C LEU A 7 -15.21 -9.60 -4.38
N TRP A 8 -15.40 -10.46 -3.37
CA TRP A 8 -15.80 -10.03 -2.04
C TRP A 8 -14.76 -9.12 -1.37
N ALA A 9 -13.47 -9.43 -1.50
CA ALA A 9 -12.41 -8.58 -0.96
C ALA A 9 -12.37 -7.22 -1.66
N THR A 10 -12.47 -7.20 -2.99
CA THR A 10 -12.40 -5.98 -3.80
C THR A 10 -13.59 -5.06 -3.51
N PHE A 11 -14.81 -5.57 -3.64
CA PHE A 11 -16.02 -4.78 -3.43
C PHE A 11 -16.27 -4.48 -1.95
N GLY A 12 -15.95 -5.41 -1.05
CA GLY A 12 -16.09 -5.22 0.39
C GLY A 12 -15.20 -4.11 0.94
N MET A 13 -14.01 -3.90 0.35
CA MET A 13 -13.13 -2.78 0.71
C MET A 13 -13.52 -1.49 -0.02
N THR A 14 -13.84 -1.57 -1.31
CA THR A 14 -14.00 -0.39 -2.17
C THR A 14 -15.34 0.32 -1.94
N ILE A 15 -16.45 -0.43 -1.81
CA ILE A 15 -17.79 0.19 -1.74
C ILE A 15 -17.94 1.06 -0.49
N PRO A 16 -17.63 0.60 0.74
CA PRO A 16 -17.77 1.44 1.92
C PRO A 16 -16.90 2.70 1.86
N ALA A 17 -15.65 2.57 1.41
CA ALA A 17 -14.74 3.70 1.24
C ALA A 17 -15.28 4.70 0.23
N PHE A 18 -15.75 4.22 -0.93
CA PHE A 18 -16.35 5.06 -1.97
C PHE A 18 -17.58 5.82 -1.45
N VAL A 19 -18.48 5.15 -0.75
CA VAL A 19 -19.68 5.78 -0.17
C VAL A 19 -19.30 6.86 0.85
N LEU A 20 -18.33 6.59 1.72
CA LEU A 20 -17.85 7.55 2.72
C LEU A 20 -17.20 8.77 2.06
N VAL A 21 -16.33 8.56 1.07
CA VAL A 21 -15.69 9.66 0.33
C VAL A 21 -16.72 10.48 -0.44
N ALA A 22 -17.66 9.83 -1.12
CA ALA A 22 -18.72 10.52 -1.86
C ALA A 22 -19.60 11.36 -0.92
N TYR A 23 -19.99 10.81 0.24
CA TYR A 23 -20.76 11.53 1.24
C TYR A 23 -19.98 12.72 1.83
N GLY A 24 -18.70 12.53 2.17
CA GLY A 24 -17.83 13.61 2.65
C GLY A 24 -17.67 14.72 1.60
N ALA A 25 -17.53 14.37 0.33
CA ALA A 25 -17.45 15.33 -0.77
C ALA A 25 -18.76 16.11 -0.94
N LEU A 26 -19.92 15.45 -0.83
CA LEU A 26 -21.23 16.12 -0.87
C LEU A 26 -21.40 17.10 0.30
N LEU A 27 -20.98 16.72 1.51
CA LEU A 27 -21.01 17.60 2.67
C LEU A 27 -20.09 18.82 2.48
N ALA A 28 -18.86 18.62 2.02
CA ALA A 28 -17.95 19.72 1.71
C ALA A 28 -18.49 20.64 0.61
N ALA A 29 -19.15 20.10 -0.41
CA ALA A 29 -19.77 20.89 -1.46
C ALA A 29 -21.00 21.68 -0.98
N SER A 30 -21.65 21.26 0.10
CA SER A 30 -22.87 21.88 0.60
C SER A 30 -22.64 23.15 1.43
N ASP A 31 -21.49 23.27 2.10
CA ASP A 31 -21.19 24.37 3.01
C ASP A 31 -19.67 24.68 3.01
N PRO A 32 -19.26 25.93 2.67
CA PRO A 32 -17.87 26.37 2.69
C PRO A 32 -17.17 26.21 4.04
N ASP A 33 -17.89 26.38 5.17
CA ASP A 33 -17.33 26.23 6.50
C ASP A 33 -17.05 24.75 6.82
N ILE A 34 -17.90 23.84 6.34
CA ILE A 34 -17.69 22.40 6.43
C ILE A 34 -16.47 21.99 5.58
N ALA A 35 -16.35 22.52 4.36
CA ALA A 35 -15.20 22.26 3.50
C ALA A 35 -13.89 22.70 4.17
N ALA A 36 -13.87 23.91 4.73
CA ALA A 36 -12.71 24.44 5.44
C ALA A 36 -12.40 23.64 6.71
N GLY A 37 -13.43 23.19 7.44
CA GLY A 37 -13.31 22.32 8.61
C GLY A 37 -12.67 20.98 8.27
N PHE A 38 -13.15 20.29 7.22
CA PHE A 38 -12.57 19.02 6.76
C PHE A 38 -11.11 19.15 6.31
N ALA A 39 -10.72 20.27 5.70
CA ALA A 39 -9.34 20.49 5.29
C ALA A 39 -8.37 20.63 6.48
N ARG A 40 -8.85 21.11 7.64
CA ARG A 40 -7.99 21.35 8.82
C ARG A 40 -8.11 20.27 9.88
N GLN A 41 -9.34 19.91 10.25
CA GLN A 41 -9.68 19.04 11.37
C GLN A 41 -10.88 18.14 11.04
N PRO A 42 -10.69 17.10 10.18
CA PRO A 42 -11.79 16.29 9.68
C PRO A 42 -12.61 15.61 10.79
N LEU A 43 -11.92 15.04 11.79
CA LEU A 43 -12.57 14.34 12.91
C LEU A 43 -13.39 15.26 13.80
N GLU A 44 -12.87 16.44 14.16
CA GLU A 44 -13.57 17.40 15.01
C GLU A 44 -14.78 17.99 14.29
N THR A 45 -14.64 18.32 13.01
CA THR A 45 -15.73 18.82 12.16
C THR A 45 -16.86 17.79 12.07
N LEU A 46 -16.55 16.51 11.85
CA LEU A 46 -17.55 15.44 11.87
C LEU A 46 -18.18 15.27 13.26
N ALA A 47 -17.38 15.25 14.32
CA ALA A 47 -17.88 15.06 15.69
C ALA A 47 -18.83 16.19 16.12
N GLY A 48 -18.57 17.43 15.68
CA GLY A 48 -19.43 18.59 15.94
C GLY A 48 -20.80 18.53 15.25
N MET A 49 -20.94 17.76 14.18
CA MET A 49 -22.21 17.57 13.46
C MET A 49 -23.06 16.45 14.06
N LEU A 50 -22.48 15.61 14.91
CA LEU A 50 -23.12 14.40 15.41
C LEU A 50 -23.84 14.67 16.74
N PRO A 51 -24.90 13.92 17.06
CA PRO A 51 -25.53 13.97 18.38
C PRO A 51 -24.51 13.69 19.49
N SER A 52 -24.66 14.32 20.65
CA SER A 52 -23.71 14.24 21.77
C SER A 52 -23.42 12.83 22.30
N TRP A 53 -24.29 11.85 22.03
CA TRP A 53 -24.10 10.46 22.40
C TRP A 53 -23.27 9.64 21.39
N TYR A 54 -23.18 10.09 20.13
CA TYR A 54 -22.55 9.35 19.04
C TYR A 54 -21.02 9.22 19.13
N PRO A 55 -20.26 10.15 19.74
CA PRO A 55 -18.82 9.97 19.92
C PRO A 55 -18.43 8.68 20.64
N VAL A 56 -19.28 8.17 21.55
CA VAL A 56 -18.99 6.94 22.31
C VAL A 56 -18.87 5.71 21.39
N PRO A 57 -19.89 5.35 20.57
CA PRO A 57 -19.75 4.23 19.63
C PRO A 57 -18.69 4.49 18.55
N LEU A 58 -18.46 5.75 18.14
CA LEU A 58 -17.41 6.09 17.19
C LEU A 58 -16.01 5.77 17.73
N ILE A 59 -15.73 6.15 18.98
CA ILE A 59 -14.46 5.86 19.65
C ILE A 59 -14.28 4.35 19.82
N LEU A 60 -15.34 3.61 20.20
CA LEU A 60 -15.29 2.15 20.30
C LEU A 60 -14.98 1.49 18.95
N ALA A 61 -15.68 1.90 17.88
CA ALA A 61 -15.43 1.39 16.54
C ALA A 61 -14.02 1.69 16.06
N THR A 62 -13.52 2.90 16.33
CA THR A 62 -12.16 3.32 15.98
C THR A 62 -11.12 2.52 16.76
N ALA A 63 -11.31 2.33 18.07
CA ALA A 63 -10.41 1.54 18.91
C ALA A 63 -10.35 0.08 18.46
N LEU A 64 -11.50 -0.54 18.15
CA LEU A 64 -11.56 -1.90 17.63
C LEU A 64 -10.89 -2.02 16.26
N SER A 65 -11.07 -1.02 15.39
CA SER A 65 -10.44 -0.99 14.06
C SER A 65 -8.92 -0.88 14.15
N LEU A 66 -8.41 0.00 15.03
CA LEU A 66 -6.98 0.14 15.30
C LEU A 66 -6.41 -1.14 15.93
N LEU A 67 -7.11 -1.75 16.88
CA LEU A 67 -6.72 -3.03 17.48
C LEU A 67 -6.60 -4.12 16.40
N SER A 68 -7.60 -4.23 15.52
CA SER A 68 -7.58 -5.19 14.41
C SER A 68 -6.39 -4.95 13.48
N GLY A 69 -6.12 -3.68 13.12
CA GLY A 69 -4.97 -3.31 12.30
C GLY A 69 -3.63 -3.70 12.94
N VAL A 70 -3.46 -3.46 14.23
CA VAL A 70 -2.26 -3.86 14.98
C VAL A 70 -2.11 -5.38 14.99
N VAL A 71 -3.17 -6.13 15.30
CA VAL A 71 -3.15 -7.59 15.34
C VAL A 71 -2.75 -8.19 13.97
N LEU A 72 -3.33 -7.68 12.88
CA LEU A 72 -2.99 -8.11 11.53
C LEU A 72 -1.53 -7.77 11.17
N THR A 73 -1.05 -6.60 11.59
CA THR A 73 0.35 -6.18 11.36
C THR A 73 1.32 -7.09 12.09
N LEU A 74 1.04 -7.43 13.35
CA LEU A 74 1.85 -8.38 14.13
C LEU A 74 1.86 -9.77 13.50
N TYR A 75 0.70 -10.25 13.07
CA TYR A 75 0.56 -11.56 12.43
C TYR A 75 1.35 -11.63 11.11
N SER A 76 1.14 -10.66 10.23
CA SER A 76 1.82 -10.58 8.93
C SER A 76 3.33 -10.37 9.09
N GLY A 77 3.75 -9.52 10.03
CA GLY A 77 5.17 -9.29 10.32
C GLY A 77 5.86 -10.55 10.86
N GLY A 78 5.17 -11.32 11.71
CA GLY A 78 5.70 -12.59 12.23
C GLY A 78 5.91 -13.63 11.13
N LEU A 79 5.01 -13.70 10.14
CA LEU A 79 5.19 -14.53 8.95
C LEU A 79 6.32 -14.03 8.05
N ALA A 80 6.49 -12.71 7.92
CA ALA A 80 7.58 -12.11 7.14
C ALA A 80 8.96 -12.41 7.74
N LEU A 81 9.11 -12.40 9.07
CA LEU A 81 10.35 -12.82 9.73
C LEU A 81 10.66 -14.29 9.44
N GLN A 82 9.66 -15.15 9.54
CA GLN A 82 9.81 -16.59 9.26
C GLN A 82 10.17 -16.85 7.79
N SER A 83 9.56 -16.13 6.84
CA SER A 83 9.88 -16.25 5.41
C SER A 83 11.26 -15.70 5.07
N ALA A 84 11.77 -14.71 5.82
CA ALA A 84 13.14 -14.23 5.72
C ALA A 84 14.19 -15.23 6.28
N GLY A 85 13.76 -16.36 6.85
CA GLY A 85 14.63 -17.39 7.40
C GLY A 85 15.01 -17.18 8.88
N ILE A 86 14.38 -16.21 9.55
CA ILE A 86 14.61 -15.98 10.99
C ILE A 86 13.82 -17.02 11.78
N MET A 87 14.53 -18.02 12.30
CA MET A 87 13.96 -19.11 13.08
C MET A 87 13.72 -18.68 14.53
N LEU A 88 12.65 -17.91 14.76
CA LEU A 88 12.18 -17.56 16.09
C LEU A 88 10.88 -18.34 16.42
N PRO A 89 10.70 -18.82 17.67
CA PRO A 89 9.40 -19.30 18.11
C PRO A 89 8.33 -18.21 17.93
N ARG A 90 7.09 -18.62 17.62
CA ARG A 90 5.98 -17.69 17.30
C ARG A 90 5.81 -16.54 18.31
N PRO A 91 5.82 -16.77 19.64
CA PRO A 91 5.67 -15.67 20.60
C PRO A 91 6.77 -14.60 20.47
N TRP A 92 8.00 -15.02 20.22
CA TRP A 92 9.15 -14.12 20.08
C TRP A 92 9.09 -13.33 18.77
N SER A 93 8.62 -13.92 17.68
CA SER A 93 8.38 -13.19 16.43
C SER A 93 7.38 -12.05 16.66
N THR A 94 6.28 -12.31 17.36
CA THR A 94 5.28 -11.29 17.71
C THR A 94 5.85 -10.19 18.59
N VAL A 95 6.66 -10.53 19.60
CA VAL A 95 7.30 -9.55 20.49
C VAL A 95 8.26 -8.64 19.70
N VAL A 96 9.09 -9.21 18.83
CA VAL A 96 10.03 -8.43 18.01
C VAL A 96 9.28 -7.47 17.08
N VAL A 97 8.27 -7.94 16.36
CA VAL A 97 7.46 -7.09 15.47
C VAL A 97 6.71 -6.02 16.26
N GLY A 98 6.15 -6.38 17.42
CA GLY A 98 5.45 -5.43 18.28
C GLY A 98 6.36 -4.36 18.88
N LEU A 99 7.57 -4.74 19.30
CA LEU A 99 8.57 -3.80 19.78
C LEU A 99 9.01 -2.84 18.66
N LEU A 100 9.28 -3.37 17.45
CA LEU A 100 9.63 -2.55 16.29
C LEU A 100 8.51 -1.56 15.96
N LEU A 101 7.26 -2.01 15.96
CA LEU A 101 6.10 -1.16 15.72
C LEU A 101 5.95 -0.08 16.80
N ALA A 102 6.08 -0.44 18.07
CA ALA A 102 6.00 0.49 19.19
C ALA A 102 7.13 1.54 19.17
N VAL A 103 8.37 1.12 18.95
CA VAL A 103 9.53 2.01 18.85
C VAL A 103 9.38 2.95 17.65
N THR A 104 8.97 2.44 16.49
CA THR A 104 8.73 3.26 15.30
C THR A 104 7.64 4.29 15.56
N ALA A 105 6.53 3.88 16.19
CA ALA A 105 5.44 4.79 16.54
C ALA A 105 5.90 5.89 17.52
N VAL A 106 6.67 5.53 18.56
CA VAL A 106 7.24 6.49 19.52
C VAL A 106 8.18 7.46 18.80
N ILE A 107 9.12 6.95 17.99
CA ILE A 107 10.05 7.79 17.24
C ILE A 107 9.26 8.77 16.36
N LEU A 108 8.30 8.30 15.58
CA LEU A 108 7.48 9.18 14.74
C LEU A 108 6.75 10.24 15.58
N VAL A 109 6.06 9.86 16.66
CA VAL A 109 5.31 10.82 17.49
C VAL A 109 6.20 11.91 18.08
N PHE A 110 7.44 11.59 18.48
CA PHE A 110 8.33 12.56 19.13
C PHE A 110 9.28 13.30 18.16
N THR A 111 9.46 12.82 16.93
CA THR A 111 10.38 13.44 15.96
C THR A 111 9.70 14.24 14.86
N LEU A 112 8.41 13.98 14.61
CA LEU A 112 7.68 14.68 13.56
C LEU A 112 7.35 16.11 14.00
N THR A 113 8.01 17.07 13.35
CA THR A 113 7.70 18.50 13.43
C THR A 113 6.56 18.87 12.49
N ASP A 114 6.38 18.12 11.42
CA ASP A 114 5.28 18.26 10.48
C ASP A 114 3.99 17.69 11.08
N GLY A 115 2.85 18.26 10.69
CA GLY A 115 1.55 17.76 11.13
C GLY A 115 1.43 16.26 10.85
N ILE A 116 1.09 15.48 11.88
CA ILE A 116 0.99 14.01 11.84
C ILE A 116 0.21 13.51 10.59
N GLY A 117 -0.85 14.22 10.21
CA GLY A 117 -1.65 13.90 9.01
C GLY A 117 -0.87 13.98 7.69
N ALA A 118 -0.03 15.00 7.50
CA ALA A 118 0.79 15.15 6.29
C ALA A 118 1.83 14.02 6.18
N VAL A 119 2.46 13.68 7.31
CA VAL A 119 3.42 12.58 7.38
C VAL A 119 2.77 11.24 7.08
N PHE A 120 1.60 10.96 7.66
CA PHE A 120 0.89 9.72 7.36
C PHE A 120 0.47 9.63 5.89
N ARG A 121 -0.02 10.73 5.29
CA ARG A 121 -0.35 10.79 3.87
C ARG A 121 0.88 10.48 3.02
N ASP A 122 1.96 11.24 3.20
CA ASP A 122 3.13 11.19 2.33
C ASP A 122 3.92 9.89 2.51
N LEU A 123 4.01 9.36 3.73
CA LEU A 123 4.61 8.05 3.97
C LEU A 123 3.77 6.93 3.33
N ALA A 124 2.45 7.01 3.44
CA ALA A 124 1.55 6.03 2.83
C ALA A 124 1.65 6.04 1.30
N THR A 125 1.66 7.21 0.67
CA THR A 125 1.83 7.33 -0.80
C THR A 125 3.21 6.86 -1.24
N THR A 126 4.26 7.20 -0.48
CA THR A 126 5.63 6.73 -0.74
C THR A 126 5.73 5.20 -0.68
N LEU A 127 5.14 4.57 0.33
CA LEU A 127 5.14 3.11 0.45
C LEU A 127 4.19 2.43 -0.56
N ALA A 128 3.14 3.13 -1.00
CA ALA A 128 2.21 2.63 -2.00
C ALA A 128 2.88 2.43 -3.37
N VAL A 129 3.85 3.26 -3.77
CA VAL A 129 4.54 3.16 -5.06
C VAL A 129 5.28 1.81 -5.27
N PRO A 130 6.25 1.42 -4.42
CA PRO A 130 6.93 0.13 -4.58
C PRO A 130 5.98 -1.05 -4.38
N THR A 131 5.01 -0.91 -3.47
CA THR A 131 3.98 -1.93 -3.26
C THR A 131 3.14 -2.12 -4.52
N ALA A 132 2.71 -1.05 -5.17
CA ALA A 132 1.95 -1.08 -6.41
C ALA A 132 2.75 -1.71 -7.55
N SER A 133 4.04 -1.37 -7.67
CA SER A 133 4.95 -2.00 -8.63
C SER A 133 5.06 -3.51 -8.39
N TRP A 134 5.29 -3.94 -7.15
CA TRP A 134 5.37 -5.35 -6.77
C TRP A 134 4.04 -6.08 -7.02
N VAL A 135 2.91 -5.49 -6.62
CA VAL A 135 1.57 -6.04 -6.86
C VAL A 135 1.33 -6.22 -8.36
N GLY A 136 1.64 -5.21 -9.18
CA GLY A 136 1.47 -5.30 -10.64
C GLY A 136 2.28 -6.45 -11.24
N ILE A 137 3.56 -6.56 -10.88
CA ILE A 137 4.43 -7.64 -11.34
C ILE A 137 3.87 -8.99 -10.90
N PHE A 138 3.58 -9.15 -9.61
CA PHE A 138 3.10 -10.42 -9.06
C PHE A 138 1.75 -10.83 -9.65
N SER A 139 0.78 -9.92 -9.72
CA SER A 139 -0.54 -10.17 -10.30
C SER A 139 -0.44 -10.58 -11.76
N SER A 140 0.36 -9.89 -12.57
CA SER A 140 0.56 -10.23 -13.97
C SER A 140 1.13 -11.63 -14.14
N GLU A 141 2.11 -12.02 -13.34
CA GLU A 141 2.65 -13.40 -13.38
C GLU A 141 1.64 -14.47 -12.99
N VAL A 142 0.85 -14.21 -11.96
CA VAL A 142 -0.22 -15.12 -11.53
C VAL A 142 -1.29 -15.24 -12.62
N MET A 143 -1.61 -14.15 -13.33
CA MET A 143 -2.61 -14.15 -14.41
C MET A 143 -2.12 -14.83 -15.70
N ILE A 144 -0.83 -14.72 -16.03
CA ILE A 144 -0.23 -15.36 -17.22
C ILE A 144 -0.10 -16.88 -17.03
N ARG A 145 0.07 -17.34 -15.79
CA ARG A 145 0.27 -18.76 -15.46
C ARG A 145 -1.00 -19.57 -15.67
N ASN A 146 -0.86 -20.68 -16.39
CA ASN A 146 -1.93 -21.65 -16.62
C ASN A 146 -1.87 -22.82 -15.64
N ARG A 147 -0.71 -23.05 -15.00
CA ARG A 147 -0.51 -24.13 -14.03
C ARG A 147 -0.23 -23.57 -12.63
N ARG A 148 -0.71 -24.31 -11.62
CA ARG A 148 -0.41 -24.02 -10.20
C ARG A 148 1.09 -24.10 -9.95
N PHE A 149 1.57 -23.26 -9.04
CA PHE A 149 2.94 -23.32 -8.54
C PHE A 149 3.28 -24.71 -7.98
N GLU A 150 4.56 -25.05 -8.05
CA GLU A 150 5.08 -26.28 -7.49
C GLU A 150 5.56 -26.02 -6.07
N SER A 151 4.83 -26.54 -5.09
CA SER A 151 5.09 -26.26 -3.68
C SER A 151 6.48 -26.70 -3.22
N GLU A 152 6.98 -27.83 -3.72
CA GLU A 152 8.28 -28.37 -3.30
C GLU A 152 9.44 -27.51 -3.80
N SER A 153 9.45 -27.17 -5.09
CA SER A 153 10.41 -26.23 -5.65
C SER A 153 10.33 -24.81 -5.08
N LEU A 154 9.22 -24.39 -4.47
CA LEU A 154 9.15 -23.07 -3.78
C LEU A 154 9.87 -23.05 -2.43
N LEU A 155 10.11 -24.23 -1.84
CA LEU A 155 10.74 -24.36 -0.52
C LEU A 155 12.22 -24.78 -0.61
N THR A 156 12.71 -25.09 -1.80
CA THR A 156 14.05 -25.61 -2.04
C THR A 156 14.83 -24.72 -3.01
N ARG A 157 16.10 -24.45 -2.70
CA ARG A 157 17.01 -23.75 -3.63
C ARG A 157 17.39 -24.68 -4.78
N GLY A 158 17.56 -24.11 -5.96
CA GLY A 158 17.94 -24.86 -7.17
C GLY A 158 16.81 -25.65 -7.84
N GLY A 159 15.57 -25.39 -7.45
CA GLY A 159 14.39 -25.95 -8.12
C GLY A 159 14.04 -25.24 -9.44
N VAL A 160 12.81 -25.46 -9.91
CA VAL A 160 12.23 -24.86 -11.13
C VAL A 160 12.19 -23.33 -11.08
N TYR A 161 12.07 -22.75 -9.88
CA TYR A 161 12.08 -21.30 -9.66
C TYR A 161 13.50 -20.83 -9.31
N PRO A 162 14.08 -19.87 -10.05
CA PRO A 162 15.37 -19.30 -9.68
C PRO A 162 15.25 -18.48 -8.41
N ASP A 163 16.30 -18.50 -7.58
CA ASP A 163 16.37 -17.75 -6.31
C ASP A 163 16.15 -16.24 -6.50
N VAL A 164 16.63 -15.68 -7.62
CA VAL A 164 16.43 -14.27 -7.98
C VAL A 164 16.04 -14.15 -9.45
N ARG A 165 14.94 -13.44 -9.72
CA ARG A 165 14.51 -13.06 -11.06
C ARG A 165 14.93 -11.63 -11.35
N TRP A 166 16.18 -11.46 -11.80
CA TRP A 166 16.79 -10.15 -12.03
C TRP A 166 15.95 -9.22 -12.91
N GLY A 167 15.30 -9.73 -13.96
CA GLY A 167 14.42 -8.91 -14.80
C GLY A 167 13.26 -8.28 -14.03
N ASN A 168 12.64 -9.04 -13.12
CA ASN A 168 11.56 -8.54 -12.27
C ASN A 168 12.10 -7.64 -11.15
N LEU A 169 13.26 -7.97 -10.57
CA LEU A 169 13.87 -7.19 -9.51
C LEU A 169 14.33 -5.81 -10.01
N ILE A 170 15.02 -5.78 -11.14
CA ILE A 170 15.45 -4.53 -11.80
C ILE A 170 14.23 -3.73 -12.23
N GLY A 171 13.23 -4.40 -12.82
CA GLY A 171 11.98 -3.76 -13.20
C GLY A 171 11.23 -3.15 -12.00
N LEU A 172 11.14 -3.86 -10.88
CA LEU A 172 10.56 -3.35 -9.62
C LEU A 172 11.25 -2.04 -9.21
N VAL A 173 12.57 -2.01 -9.19
CA VAL A 173 13.35 -0.80 -8.81
C VAL A 173 13.11 0.33 -9.80
N ILE A 174 13.22 0.08 -11.11
CA ILE A 174 13.03 1.11 -12.15
C ILE A 174 11.60 1.67 -12.09
N ILE A 175 10.59 0.81 -12.00
CA ILE A 175 9.19 1.21 -11.96
C ILE A 175 8.89 2.00 -10.67
N THR A 176 9.49 1.61 -9.54
CA THR A 176 9.39 2.38 -8.29
C THR A 176 9.98 3.78 -8.45
N VAL A 177 11.17 3.89 -9.05
CA VAL A 177 11.81 5.18 -9.35
C VAL A 177 10.93 6.04 -10.25
N ILE A 178 10.36 5.47 -11.32
CA ILE A 178 9.41 6.15 -12.20
C ILE A 178 8.16 6.59 -11.42
N GLY A 179 7.61 5.75 -10.55
CA GLY A 179 6.46 6.10 -9.72
C GLY A 179 6.75 7.31 -8.83
N PHE A 180 7.90 7.34 -8.16
CA PHE A 180 8.31 8.49 -7.34
C PHE A 180 8.51 9.78 -8.13
N SER A 181 8.73 9.70 -9.44
CA SER A 181 8.81 10.90 -10.28
C SER A 181 7.47 11.62 -10.42
N LEU A 182 6.36 10.94 -10.11
CA LEU A 182 4.98 11.41 -10.29
C LEU A 182 4.16 11.36 -8.98
N THR A 183 4.82 11.49 -7.84
CA THR A 183 4.20 11.65 -6.52
C THR A 183 4.58 12.98 -5.89
N THR A 184 3.74 13.49 -5.00
CA THR A 184 3.93 14.73 -4.27
C THR A 184 4.09 14.46 -2.78
N ALA A 185 4.97 15.22 -2.14
CA ALA A 185 5.12 15.23 -0.70
C ALA A 185 5.13 16.67 -0.19
N ALA A 186 4.39 16.91 0.88
CA ALA A 186 4.42 18.14 1.67
C ALA A 186 5.56 18.12 2.70
N VAL A 187 5.99 16.93 3.11
CA VAL A 187 7.04 16.72 4.11
C VAL A 187 8.43 16.92 3.52
N ASP A 188 9.26 17.75 4.17
CA ASP A 188 10.55 18.23 3.65
C ASP A 188 11.52 17.10 3.26
N TRP A 189 11.61 16.04 4.07
CA TRP A 189 12.54 14.93 3.80
C TRP A 189 12.07 13.98 2.69
N LEU A 190 10.84 14.16 2.19
CA LEU A 190 10.30 13.47 1.01
C LEU A 190 10.22 14.40 -0.23
N SER A 191 10.74 15.63 -0.13
CA SER A 191 10.76 16.62 -1.21
C SER A 191 11.53 16.20 -2.48
N TRP A 192 12.31 15.11 -2.40
CA TRP A 192 12.99 14.53 -3.57
C TRP A 192 12.03 13.85 -4.56
N GLN A 193 10.78 13.61 -4.17
CA GLN A 193 9.73 13.08 -5.05
C GLN A 193 9.22 14.13 -6.03
N GLY A 194 8.52 13.69 -7.07
CA GLY A 194 7.85 14.59 -8.02
C GLY A 194 8.80 15.24 -9.04
N TYR A 195 10.06 14.79 -9.11
CA TYR A 195 11.06 15.32 -10.04
C TYR A 195 10.66 15.17 -11.53
N GLY A 196 9.73 14.28 -11.85
CA GLY A 196 9.19 14.07 -13.19
C GLY A 196 8.15 15.12 -13.62
N PHE A 197 7.48 15.80 -12.67
CA PHE A 197 6.46 16.81 -13.01
C PHE A 197 7.06 18.00 -13.78
N ALA A 198 8.27 18.44 -13.40
CA ALA A 198 8.99 19.49 -14.11
C ALA A 198 9.31 19.08 -15.56
N LEU A 199 9.66 17.81 -15.80
CA LEU A 199 9.94 17.28 -17.14
C LEU A 199 8.69 17.17 -18.02
N LEU A 200 7.52 16.95 -17.40
CA LEU A 200 6.24 16.87 -18.08
C LEU A 200 5.54 18.23 -18.24
N GLY A 201 6.14 19.32 -17.76
CA GLY A 201 5.54 20.65 -17.77
C GLY A 201 4.31 20.78 -16.87
N VAL A 202 4.14 19.87 -15.92
CA VAL A 202 3.04 19.90 -14.94
C VAL A 202 3.51 20.73 -13.75
N ASN A 203 2.71 21.73 -13.37
CA ASN A 203 2.99 22.51 -12.18
C ASN A 203 2.87 21.61 -10.93
N PRO A 204 3.91 21.48 -10.09
CA PRO A 204 3.86 20.68 -8.86
C PRO A 204 2.75 21.11 -7.89
N GLY A 205 2.31 22.38 -7.95
CA GLY A 205 1.19 22.90 -7.16
C GLY A 205 -0.18 22.72 -7.79
N SER A 206 -0.29 22.01 -8.92
CA SER A 206 -1.58 21.74 -9.56
C SER A 206 -2.33 20.59 -8.88
N ASP A 207 -3.66 20.63 -8.94
CA ASP A 207 -4.52 19.54 -8.44
C ASP A 207 -4.15 18.19 -9.05
N LEU A 208 -3.68 18.18 -10.31
CA LEU A 208 -3.24 16.97 -11.00
C LEU A 208 -2.03 16.33 -10.30
N ALA A 209 -1.04 17.13 -9.89
CA ALA A 209 0.13 16.63 -9.17
C ALA A 209 -0.29 16.05 -7.80
N GLY A 210 -1.23 16.71 -7.11
CA GLY A 210 -1.76 16.27 -5.82
C GLY A 210 -2.51 14.92 -5.83
N THR A 211 -2.82 14.36 -7.00
CA THR A 211 -3.46 13.03 -7.10
C THR A 211 -2.48 11.85 -6.96
N ASP A 212 -1.17 12.11 -6.94
CA ASP A 212 -0.12 11.07 -6.79
C ASP A 212 -0.23 9.94 -7.85
N VAL A 213 -0.46 10.33 -9.11
CA VAL A 213 -0.64 9.43 -10.27
C VAL A 213 0.48 8.38 -10.39
N GLY A 214 1.67 8.66 -9.85
CA GLY A 214 2.79 7.74 -9.78
C GLY A 214 2.46 6.36 -9.21
N VAL A 215 1.53 6.25 -8.25
CA VAL A 215 1.10 4.95 -7.71
C VAL A 215 0.41 4.10 -8.79
N LEU A 216 -0.47 4.72 -9.58
CA LEU A 216 -1.18 4.04 -10.68
C LEU A 216 -0.25 3.71 -11.84
N VAL A 217 0.69 4.61 -12.16
CA VAL A 217 1.72 4.37 -13.16
C VAL A 217 2.60 3.19 -12.76
N ALA A 218 3.01 3.12 -11.48
CA ALA A 218 3.81 2.01 -10.97
C ALA A 218 3.06 0.67 -11.06
N LEU A 219 1.76 0.64 -10.73
CA LEU A 219 0.91 -0.53 -10.91
C LEU A 219 0.82 -0.95 -12.38
N ALA A 220 0.53 -0.02 -13.27
CA ALA A 220 0.35 -0.28 -14.69
C ALA A 220 1.63 -0.80 -15.34
N LEU A 221 2.77 -0.14 -15.11
CA LEU A 221 4.07 -0.60 -15.60
C LEU A 221 4.45 -1.96 -14.99
N GLY A 222 4.12 -2.17 -13.71
CA GLY A 222 4.31 -3.46 -13.03
C GLY A 222 3.51 -4.58 -13.70
N LEU A 223 2.27 -4.33 -14.11
CA LEU A 223 1.45 -5.28 -14.84
C LEU A 223 2.02 -5.60 -16.23
N LEU A 224 2.57 -4.59 -16.91
CA LEU A 224 3.12 -4.75 -18.27
C LEU A 224 4.46 -5.46 -18.30
N LEU A 225 5.31 -5.28 -17.28
CA LEU A 225 6.67 -5.81 -17.28
C LEU A 225 6.72 -7.35 -17.49
N PRO A 226 5.97 -8.18 -16.73
CA PRO A 226 5.99 -9.64 -16.91
C PRO A 226 5.47 -10.11 -18.27
N LEU A 227 4.63 -9.33 -18.96
CA LEU A 227 4.18 -9.66 -20.32
C LEU A 227 5.36 -9.70 -21.30
N VAL A 228 6.40 -8.90 -21.06
CA VAL A 228 7.61 -8.86 -21.89
C VAL A 228 8.70 -9.77 -21.34
N THR A 229 8.90 -9.79 -20.01
CA THR A 229 10.07 -10.43 -19.39
C THR A 229 9.80 -11.84 -18.85
N ALA A 230 8.56 -12.15 -18.45
CA ALA A 230 8.25 -13.36 -17.69
C ALA A 230 7.67 -14.49 -18.53
N ILE A 231 6.98 -14.20 -19.65
CA ILE A 231 6.31 -15.24 -20.46
C ILE A 231 7.24 -16.41 -20.85
N PRO A 232 8.46 -16.20 -21.39
CA PRO A 232 9.33 -17.30 -21.78
C PRO A 232 9.78 -18.14 -20.57
N ALA A 233 10.07 -17.48 -19.44
CA ALA A 233 10.47 -18.13 -18.20
C ALA A 233 9.33 -18.96 -17.61
N ILE A 234 8.11 -18.40 -17.56
CA ILE A 234 6.90 -19.10 -17.08
C ILE A 234 6.65 -20.34 -17.94
N ARG A 235 6.72 -20.24 -19.26
CA ARG A 235 6.54 -21.40 -20.15
C ARG A 235 7.57 -22.49 -19.90
N ARG A 236 8.84 -22.14 -19.67
CA ARG A 236 9.89 -23.11 -19.30
C ARG A 236 9.58 -23.78 -17.96
N GLN A 237 9.15 -23.00 -16.96
CA GLN A 237 8.77 -23.51 -15.63
C GLN A 237 7.57 -24.45 -15.71
N GLU A 238 6.59 -24.16 -16.58
CA GLU A 238 5.41 -25.01 -16.77
C GLU A 238 5.73 -26.29 -17.58
N ALA A 239 6.73 -26.22 -18.47
CA ALA A 239 7.18 -27.31 -19.33
C ALA A 239 8.22 -28.24 -18.66
N ALA A 240 8.96 -27.76 -17.66
CA ALA A 240 9.81 -28.59 -16.80
C ALA A 240 9.01 -29.69 -16.06
N ARG A 241 7.67 -29.66 -16.18
CA ARG A 241 6.76 -30.76 -15.89
C ARG A 241 6.38 -31.56 -17.15
N VAL A 242 7.35 -32.33 -17.63
CA VAL A 242 7.14 -33.74 -18.02
C VAL A 242 7.90 -34.58 -17.01
#